data_AF-A0A2W1BIZ6-F1
#
_entry.id   AF-A0A2W1BIZ6-F1
#
_cell.length_a   1.000
_cell.length_b   1.000
_cell.length_c   1.000
_cell.angle_alpha   90.00
_cell.angle_beta   90.00
_cell.angle_gamma   90.00
#
_symmetry.space_group_name_H-M   'P 1'
#
loop_
_entity.id
_entity.type
_entity.pdbx_description
1 polymer ?
#
loop_
_entity_poly.entity_id
_entity_poly.type
_entity_poly.pdbx_seq_one_letter_code
_entity_poly.pdbx_strand_id
1 'polypeptide(L)'
;MSSPSRDNEEPSSSTAPAEEGGGPSGAAAGRPPAKRRLSSTVIEISDTESDDSDVCAVNSYQATADEVKRIRGEDYSSSSSSSEYSSDSESSWEDDSILVEDDKSQAKAVRAQLNPRANRMDEPKFNPKFTSEDLIERLQTHWRDMKDLESSELTLTCKPFRLCLLHDFLANSEMINNIVDDMNTLDWSRKKMDLYEFHQTADLASLTWQRSIRGIYELLKTEVMSWVSRATGLALRAVSASCSLYGPGDHLLPHDDLLSDRRVAFILYLAPWRRPPAAQPALENGSGDHTHVLASLNNELNRNHIFDKQATDSGGWEASMGGSLQLLARDEAGRPADVAHSVSPRNNMLAFFKVGTDSFHQVEEVLSLELPRLSINGWFHGPPPDDEPEPEPEPEPELPEPQRPNNDIVVLSQWVEATYMSPRSRMQIQAQMEAESEVLLQGLLLPAVLDELLAALGDPALALT
;
A
#
# COMPACT_ATOMS: atom_id res chain seq x y z
N MET A 1 -35.15 -50.58 -25.82
CA MET A 1 -35.60 -51.69 -24.95
C MET A 1 -34.42 -52.14 -24.09
N SER A 2 -34.70 -52.58 -22.87
CA SER A 2 -33.88 -53.47 -22.01
C SER A 2 -32.36 -53.27 -21.88
N SER A 3 -31.96 -52.73 -20.74
CA SER A 3 -30.77 -53.14 -19.95
C SER A 3 -31.08 -54.47 -19.21
N PRO A 4 -30.35 -54.92 -18.16
CA PRO A 4 -28.93 -54.79 -17.76
C PRO A 4 -28.31 -56.19 -17.42
N SER A 5 -27.14 -56.25 -16.77
CA SER A 5 -26.76 -57.12 -15.61
C SER A 5 -25.25 -57.44 -15.57
N ARG A 6 -24.66 -58.04 -14.51
CA ARG A 6 -24.64 -57.79 -13.05
C ARG A 6 -23.69 -58.84 -12.39
N ASP A 7 -22.96 -58.45 -11.33
CA ASP A 7 -22.31 -59.19 -10.22
C ASP A 7 -21.81 -60.67 -10.36
N ASN A 8 -20.63 -60.95 -9.77
CA ASN A 8 -20.13 -62.18 -9.08
C ASN A 8 -18.60 -62.02 -8.81
N GLU A 9 -17.93 -62.57 -7.81
CA GLU A 9 -18.31 -63.31 -6.58
C GLU A 9 -17.10 -63.33 -5.59
N GLU A 10 -17.36 -63.35 -4.27
CA GLU A 10 -16.41 -63.82 -3.23
C GLU A 10 -16.99 -65.09 -2.58
N PRO A 11 -16.15 -65.94 -1.95
CA PRO A 11 -16.67 -66.68 -0.78
C PRO A 11 -15.66 -67.02 0.35
N SER A 12 -15.99 -66.57 1.58
CA SER A 12 -15.83 -67.30 2.87
C SER A 12 -14.42 -67.66 3.39
N SER A 13 -14.16 -68.05 4.64
CA SER A 13 -14.91 -68.22 5.92
C SER A 13 -13.87 -68.33 7.07
N SER A 14 -14.13 -68.30 8.38
CA SER A 14 -15.30 -68.11 9.27
C SER A 14 -14.75 -67.57 10.65
N THR A 15 -15.39 -67.50 11.84
CA THR A 15 -16.59 -68.11 12.45
C THR A 15 -17.00 -67.27 13.69
N ALA A 16 -18.23 -67.47 14.22
CA ALA A 16 -18.65 -67.05 15.58
C ALA A 16 -18.88 -68.29 16.49
N PRO A 17 -19.46 -68.19 17.73
CA PRO A 17 -20.92 -68.01 17.86
C PRO A 17 -21.46 -67.27 19.13
N ALA A 18 -22.76 -66.90 19.06
CA ALA A 18 -23.78 -66.95 20.14
C ALA A 18 -23.67 -66.12 21.44
N GLU A 19 -24.75 -65.73 22.16
CA GLU A 19 -26.19 -65.40 21.96
C GLU A 19 -26.76 -65.05 23.36
N GLU A 20 -27.80 -64.24 23.63
CA GLU A 20 -28.69 -63.32 22.87
C GLU A 20 -28.81 -62.00 23.72
N GLY A 21 -29.84 -61.13 23.77
CA GLY A 21 -31.15 -61.10 23.12
C GLY A 21 -32.13 -60.03 23.66
N GLY A 22 -33.20 -59.75 22.88
CA GLY A 22 -34.44 -59.05 23.31
C GLY A 22 -34.41 -57.53 23.59
N GLY A 23 -35.51 -56.84 23.20
CA GLY A 23 -35.90 -55.47 23.65
C GLY A 23 -37.43 -55.39 23.83
N PRO A 24 -38.10 -54.21 23.86
CA PRO A 24 -37.61 -52.82 23.80
C PRO A 24 -38.29 -51.83 24.81
N SER A 25 -38.11 -50.51 24.58
CA SER A 25 -38.93 -49.36 25.06
C SER A 25 -38.75 -48.81 26.50
N GLY A 26 -39.11 -47.52 26.71
CA GLY A 26 -39.56 -47.00 28.03
C GLY A 26 -38.84 -45.80 28.68
N ALA A 27 -39.22 -44.57 28.30
CA ALA A 27 -39.14 -43.28 29.01
C ALA A 27 -38.37 -43.08 30.36
N ALA A 28 -37.42 -42.14 30.33
CA ALA A 28 -37.25 -40.94 31.20
C ALA A 28 -37.00 -40.98 32.75
N ALA A 29 -36.21 -39.97 33.17
CA ALA A 29 -36.05 -39.35 34.51
C ALA A 29 -35.11 -40.02 35.57
N GLY A 30 -34.15 -39.23 36.10
CA GLY A 30 -33.32 -39.57 37.27
C GLY A 30 -32.01 -38.76 37.43
N ARG A 31 -31.92 -37.91 38.46
CA ARG A 31 -30.72 -37.14 38.91
C ARG A 31 -30.96 -36.69 40.37
N PRO A 32 -29.95 -36.34 41.21
CA PRO A 32 -28.50 -36.46 41.15
C PRO A 32 -27.99 -37.45 42.26
N PRO A 33 -26.87 -37.32 43.02
CA PRO A 33 -26.29 -36.13 43.67
C PRO A 33 -24.82 -35.83 43.29
N ALA A 34 -24.22 -34.80 43.90
CA ALA A 34 -22.94 -34.20 43.48
C ALA A 34 -21.75 -34.52 44.41
N LYS A 35 -20.52 -34.30 43.90
CA LYS A 35 -19.31 -34.07 44.71
C LYS A 35 -18.60 -32.78 44.26
N ARG A 36 -18.77 -31.72 45.07
CA ARG A 36 -17.73 -30.68 45.29
C ARG A 36 -16.60 -31.32 46.14
N ARG A 37 -15.38 -30.79 46.25
CA ARG A 37 -14.63 -29.70 45.60
C ARG A 37 -13.15 -30.01 45.87
N LEU A 38 -12.23 -29.58 45.03
CA LEU A 38 -10.96 -29.01 45.52
C LEU A 38 -10.58 -27.83 44.63
N SER A 39 -10.04 -26.80 45.27
CA SER A 39 -9.50 -25.60 44.64
C SER A 39 -8.04 -25.48 45.06
N SER A 40 -7.14 -25.37 44.08
CA SER A 40 -5.76 -24.97 44.27
C SER A 40 -5.43 -23.98 43.16
N THR A 41 -5.40 -22.68 43.44
CA THR A 41 -4.28 -21.95 44.07
C THR A 41 -3.59 -21.18 42.95
N VAL A 42 -3.80 -19.88 42.95
CA VAL A 42 -3.15 -18.92 42.05
C VAL A 42 -1.63 -18.98 42.29
N ILE A 43 -0.85 -18.85 41.22
CA ILE A 43 0.56 -18.47 41.29
C ILE A 43 0.67 -17.13 40.57
N GLU A 44 0.63 -16.05 41.33
CA GLU A 44 0.94 -14.70 40.84
C GLU A 44 2.41 -14.65 40.42
N ILE A 45 2.68 -14.13 39.23
CA ILE A 45 3.95 -13.53 38.83
C ILE A 45 3.58 -12.26 38.05
N SER A 46 4.20 -11.15 38.42
CA SER A 46 4.09 -9.81 37.79
C SER A 46 2.68 -9.26 37.54
N ASP A 47 2.10 -8.63 38.57
CA ASP A 47 1.41 -7.34 38.36
C ASP A 47 2.49 -6.25 38.26
N THR A 48 2.86 -5.89 37.03
CA THR A 48 3.46 -4.58 36.71
C THR A 48 2.84 -4.09 35.40
N GLU A 49 1.74 -3.35 35.50
CA GLU A 49 1.27 -2.49 34.43
C GLU A 49 2.25 -1.31 34.27
N SER A 50 3.38 -1.57 33.59
CA SER A 50 4.32 -0.55 33.13
C SER A 50 4.21 -0.41 31.61
N ASP A 51 3.50 0.62 31.20
CA ASP A 51 3.44 1.12 29.83
C ASP A 51 4.81 1.70 29.42
N ASP A 52 5.68 0.83 28.90
CA ASP A 52 7.01 1.16 28.38
C ASP A 52 7.17 0.53 26.99
N SER A 53 6.52 1.12 25.98
CA SER A 53 6.66 0.73 24.57
C SER A 53 7.79 1.48 23.82
N ASP A 54 8.79 1.96 24.58
CA ASP A 54 9.96 2.70 24.10
C ASP A 54 11.01 1.79 23.43
N VAL A 55 10.64 1.18 22.30
CA VAL A 55 11.57 0.55 21.35
C VAL A 55 11.51 1.32 20.03
N CYS A 56 12.30 2.39 19.96
CA CYS A 56 12.67 3.11 18.73
C CYS A 56 11.50 3.39 17.76
N ALA A 57 10.42 3.98 18.26
CA ALA A 57 9.36 4.55 17.44
C ALA A 57 9.88 5.75 16.63
N VAL A 58 10.50 5.47 15.48
CA VAL A 58 10.54 6.43 14.36
C VAL A 58 9.08 6.62 13.95
N ASN A 59 8.48 7.72 14.41
CA ASN A 59 7.06 7.99 14.26
C ASN A 59 6.66 8.21 12.81
N SER A 60 6.49 7.11 12.07
CA SER A 60 5.76 7.07 10.81
C SER A 60 4.36 7.60 11.05
N TYR A 61 4.07 8.78 10.51
CA TYR A 61 2.82 9.48 10.76
C TYR A 61 1.69 8.78 10.00
N GLN A 62 1.09 7.76 10.63
CA GLN A 62 0.04 6.92 10.05
C GLN A 62 -1.30 7.67 9.97
N ALA A 63 -1.35 8.67 9.09
CA ALA A 63 -2.56 9.45 8.83
C ALA A 63 -3.69 8.53 8.40
N THR A 64 -4.70 8.38 9.26
CA THR A 64 -5.93 7.65 8.94
C THR A 64 -6.65 8.30 7.75
N ALA A 65 -7.52 7.57 7.04
CA ALA A 65 -8.25 8.14 5.90
C ALA A 65 -9.10 9.38 6.26
N ASP A 66 -9.54 9.51 7.52
CA ASP A 66 -10.25 10.69 8.05
C ASP A 66 -9.33 11.80 8.61
N GLU A 67 -8.05 11.49 8.79
CA GLU A 67 -7.00 12.46 9.10
C GLU A 67 -6.44 13.10 7.83
N VAL A 68 -6.26 12.33 6.75
CA VAL A 68 -5.98 12.86 5.40
C VAL A 68 -7.10 13.81 4.93
N LYS A 69 -8.36 13.57 5.34
CA LYS A 69 -9.47 14.52 5.13
C LYS A 69 -9.31 15.79 6.00
N ARG A 70 -8.93 15.66 7.27
CA ARG A 70 -8.73 16.82 8.19
C ARG A 70 -7.55 17.71 7.81
N ILE A 71 -6.43 17.13 7.37
CA ILE A 71 -5.20 17.86 6.98
C ILE A 71 -5.47 18.86 5.84
N ARG A 72 -6.54 18.66 5.05
CA ARG A 72 -6.92 19.53 3.92
C ARG A 72 -7.78 20.76 4.29
N GLY A 73 -8.09 20.97 5.57
CA GLY A 73 -8.70 22.20 6.08
C GLY A 73 -10.24 22.27 6.04
N GLU A 74 -10.83 23.14 6.87
CA GLU A 74 -12.27 23.10 7.20
C GLU A 74 -13.20 23.85 6.23
N ASP A 75 -12.68 24.53 5.19
CA ASP A 75 -13.47 25.37 4.26
C ASP A 75 -14.56 24.60 3.46
N TYR A 76 -14.59 23.27 3.53
CA TYR A 76 -15.57 22.42 2.85
C TYR A 76 -16.33 21.43 3.76
N SER A 77 -16.20 21.53 5.09
CA SER A 77 -16.91 20.67 6.05
C SER A 77 -18.35 21.14 6.34
N SER A 78 -19.32 20.69 5.55
CA SER A 78 -20.75 20.89 5.85
C SER A 78 -21.27 19.87 6.87
N SER A 79 -21.46 20.30 8.12
CA SER A 79 -21.99 19.47 9.21
C SER A 79 -23.34 18.83 8.87
N SER A 80 -23.35 17.52 8.67
CA SER A 80 -24.59 16.74 8.49
C SER A 80 -24.89 15.95 9.76
N SER A 81 -25.85 16.47 10.53
CA SER A 81 -26.38 15.80 11.72
C SER A 81 -27.20 14.57 11.31
N SER A 82 -26.85 13.40 11.82
CA SER A 82 -27.57 12.15 11.57
C SER A 82 -28.69 11.98 12.58
N SER A 83 -29.95 12.12 12.14
CA SER A 83 -31.13 11.89 12.97
C SER A 83 -31.70 10.49 12.76
N GLU A 84 -31.61 9.63 13.78
CA GLU A 84 -32.30 8.33 13.80
C GLU A 84 -33.72 8.44 14.36
N TYR A 85 -34.56 7.42 14.11
CA TYR A 85 -35.99 7.40 14.41
C TYR A 85 -36.40 6.07 15.07
N SER A 86 -36.96 6.11 16.28
CA SER A 86 -38.33 5.66 16.61
C SER A 86 -38.59 5.48 18.12
N SER A 87 -39.88 5.60 18.48
CA SER A 87 -40.58 4.93 19.58
C SER A 87 -40.60 5.47 21.02
N ASP A 88 -41.82 5.86 21.41
CA ASP A 88 -42.55 5.50 22.64
C ASP A 88 -42.07 6.00 24.01
N SER A 89 -42.72 7.08 24.49
CA SER A 89 -43.40 7.10 25.80
C SER A 89 -44.45 8.22 25.85
N GLU A 90 -45.57 7.98 26.53
CA GLU A 90 -46.66 8.96 26.68
C GLU A 90 -46.46 9.90 27.87
N SER A 91 -46.66 11.20 27.67
CA SER A 91 -47.17 12.13 28.70
C SER A 91 -47.71 13.41 28.05
N SER A 92 -48.43 14.23 28.84
CA SER A 92 -49.28 15.34 28.37
C SER A 92 -48.81 16.69 28.91
N TRP A 93 -49.47 17.75 28.41
CA TRP A 93 -49.59 19.13 28.92
C TRP A 93 -48.71 20.21 28.26
N GLU A 94 -49.42 21.24 27.77
CA GLU A 94 -49.08 22.68 27.74
C GLU A 94 -47.78 23.06 26.98
N ASP A 95 -47.83 23.60 25.76
CA ASP A 95 -48.38 24.91 25.34
C ASP A 95 -47.84 26.10 26.15
N ASP A 96 -46.96 26.89 25.53
CA ASP A 96 -47.01 28.34 25.68
C ASP A 96 -46.45 29.01 24.41
N SER A 97 -47.16 30.03 23.91
CA SER A 97 -46.93 30.61 22.58
C SER A 97 -46.41 32.04 22.67
N ILE A 98 -45.24 32.34 22.09
CA ILE A 98 -44.79 33.72 21.86
C ILE A 98 -44.63 33.99 20.36
N LEU A 99 -45.59 34.74 19.83
CA LEU A 99 -45.49 35.42 18.54
C LEU A 99 -44.71 36.72 18.70
N VAL A 100 -43.78 36.98 17.77
CA VAL A 100 -43.29 38.33 17.47
C VAL A 100 -43.39 38.50 15.96
N GLU A 101 -44.41 39.21 15.50
CA GLU A 101 -44.59 39.53 14.08
C GLU A 101 -43.82 40.79 13.67
N ASP A 102 -43.41 40.82 12.40
CA ASP A 102 -43.09 41.99 11.58
C ASP A 102 -42.18 43.11 12.16
N ASP A 103 -41.01 43.26 11.53
CA ASP A 103 -40.83 44.47 10.71
C ASP A 103 -40.24 44.12 9.33
N LYS A 104 -40.78 44.72 8.27
CA LYS A 104 -40.59 44.29 6.87
C LYS A 104 -39.53 45.12 6.14
N SER A 105 -38.25 44.87 6.43
CA SER A 105 -37.16 45.36 5.57
C SER A 105 -36.97 44.45 4.34
N GLN A 106 -37.13 45.00 3.13
CA GLN A 106 -37.05 44.22 1.87
C GLN A 106 -35.60 43.94 1.42
N ALA A 107 -34.85 43.19 2.23
CA ALA A 107 -33.67 42.48 1.74
C ALA A 107 -34.08 41.08 1.28
N LYS A 108 -34.21 40.85 -0.04
CA LYS A 108 -34.11 39.49 -0.56
C LYS A 108 -32.69 39.02 -0.30
N ALA A 109 -32.49 38.27 0.79
CA ALA A 109 -31.26 37.52 1.00
C ALA A 109 -30.97 36.74 -0.28
N VAL A 110 -29.84 37.03 -0.91
CA VAL A 110 -29.36 36.23 -2.04
C VAL A 110 -29.08 34.86 -1.44
N ARG A 111 -29.98 33.91 -1.71
CA ARG A 111 -29.66 32.48 -1.56
C ARG A 111 -28.46 32.24 -2.45
N ALA A 112 -27.27 32.21 -1.86
CA ALA A 112 -26.12 31.58 -2.46
C ALA A 112 -26.61 30.21 -2.93
N GLN A 113 -26.46 29.94 -4.23
CA GLN A 113 -26.94 28.69 -4.78
C GLN A 113 -26.08 27.59 -4.18
N LEU A 114 -26.66 26.81 -3.24
CA LEU A 114 -26.07 25.58 -2.73
C LEU A 114 -25.54 24.81 -3.93
N ASN A 115 -24.22 24.61 -3.97
CA ASN A 115 -23.46 24.41 -5.20
C ASN A 115 -24.23 23.53 -6.20
N PRO A 116 -24.73 24.09 -7.33
CA PRO A 116 -25.27 23.24 -8.38
C PRO A 116 -24.15 22.26 -8.74
N ARG A 117 -24.44 20.95 -8.69
CA ARG A 117 -23.46 19.87 -8.94
C ARG A 117 -22.47 20.34 -9.99
N ALA A 118 -21.21 20.52 -9.59
CA ALA A 118 -20.19 21.14 -10.44
C ALA A 118 -20.22 20.48 -11.81
N ASN A 119 -19.95 21.26 -12.87
CA ASN A 119 -20.23 20.87 -14.26
C ASN A 119 -19.22 19.83 -14.79
N ARG A 120 -19.14 18.69 -14.09
CA ARG A 120 -18.24 17.52 -14.26
C ARG A 120 -18.63 16.72 -15.50
N MET A 121 -18.66 17.36 -16.67
CA MET A 121 -18.92 16.71 -17.94
C MET A 121 -17.96 17.19 -19.01
N ASP A 122 -16.78 16.57 -18.95
CA ASP A 122 -16.09 16.10 -20.14
C ASP A 122 -15.76 14.62 -19.88
N GLU A 123 -15.48 13.81 -20.90
CA GLU A 123 -14.93 12.45 -20.71
C GLU A 123 -13.39 12.51 -20.85
N PRO A 124 -12.60 11.65 -20.17
CA PRO A 124 -11.15 11.62 -20.36
C PRO A 124 -10.81 11.27 -21.82
N LYS A 125 -10.04 12.15 -22.48
CA LYS A 125 -9.68 12.00 -23.89
C LYS A 125 -8.20 11.67 -23.99
N PHE A 126 -7.85 10.58 -24.67
CA PHE A 126 -6.46 10.26 -24.99
C PHE A 126 -5.85 11.36 -25.87
N ASN A 127 -4.59 11.71 -25.65
CA ASN A 127 -3.98 12.86 -26.32
C ASN A 127 -3.72 12.58 -27.81
N PRO A 128 -4.32 13.34 -28.75
CA PRO A 128 -4.17 13.10 -30.20
C PRO A 128 -2.75 13.31 -30.74
N LYS A 129 -1.80 13.83 -29.93
CA LYS A 129 -0.36 13.75 -30.25
C LYS A 129 0.07 12.28 -30.50
N PHE A 130 -0.46 11.34 -29.71
CA PHE A 130 -0.13 9.91 -29.79
C PHE A 130 -0.73 9.18 -30.99
N THR A 131 -1.76 9.72 -31.64
CA THR A 131 -2.43 9.08 -32.78
C THR A 131 -1.77 9.40 -34.13
N SER A 132 -0.60 10.05 -34.14
CA SER A 132 0.16 10.27 -35.38
C SER A 132 0.96 9.01 -35.76
N GLU A 133 0.77 8.54 -36.99
CA GLU A 133 1.40 7.30 -37.48
C GLU A 133 2.94 7.41 -37.49
N ASP A 134 3.51 8.57 -37.81
CA ASP A 134 4.97 8.82 -37.72
C ASP A 134 5.53 8.61 -36.30
N LEU A 135 4.81 9.02 -35.25
CA LEU A 135 5.23 8.77 -33.87
C LEU A 135 5.11 7.28 -33.51
N ILE A 136 4.07 6.59 -33.99
CA ILE A 136 3.85 5.16 -33.76
C ILE A 136 4.92 4.32 -34.46
N GLU A 137 5.21 4.55 -35.75
CA GLU A 137 6.25 3.85 -36.51
C GLU A 137 7.64 4.07 -35.92
N ARG A 138 7.93 5.30 -35.47
CA ARG A 138 9.21 5.66 -34.82
C ARG A 138 9.35 4.96 -33.47
N LEU A 139 8.29 4.92 -32.66
CA LEU A 139 8.25 4.21 -31.39
C LEU A 139 8.37 2.69 -31.58
N GLN A 140 7.61 2.08 -32.50
CA GLN A 140 7.72 0.66 -32.86
C GLN A 140 9.15 0.28 -33.27
N THR A 141 9.78 1.11 -34.09
CA THR A 141 11.17 0.92 -34.55
C THR A 141 12.13 0.93 -33.36
N HIS A 142 12.09 1.98 -32.53
CA HIS A 142 12.94 2.09 -31.35
C HIS A 142 12.67 0.98 -30.29
N TRP A 143 11.41 0.58 -30.11
CA TRP A 143 10.97 -0.48 -29.20
C TRP A 143 11.47 -1.87 -29.64
N ARG A 144 11.46 -2.16 -30.94
CA ARG A 144 12.02 -3.39 -31.52
C ARG A 144 13.55 -3.37 -31.49
N ASP A 145 14.15 -2.24 -31.84
CA ASP A 145 15.59 -2.10 -32.04
C ASP A 145 16.35 -1.80 -30.72
N MET A 146 15.67 -1.89 -29.56
CA MET A 146 16.19 -1.67 -28.21
C MET A 146 16.97 -0.36 -28.04
N LYS A 147 16.39 0.74 -28.55
CA LYS A 147 17.05 2.05 -28.62
C LYS A 147 16.20 3.14 -27.97
N ASP A 148 16.81 3.91 -27.06
CA ASP A 148 16.16 5.02 -26.37
C ASP A 148 15.57 6.06 -27.35
N LEU A 149 14.43 6.65 -26.99
CA LEU A 149 13.72 7.67 -27.77
C LEU A 149 13.23 8.78 -26.84
N GLU A 150 13.52 10.04 -27.15
CA GLU A 150 13.05 11.19 -26.39
C GLU A 150 12.35 12.20 -27.33
N SER A 151 11.16 12.65 -26.95
CA SER A 151 10.43 13.73 -27.63
C SER A 151 9.54 14.51 -26.65
N SER A 152 8.88 15.56 -27.12
CA SER A 152 7.89 16.33 -26.36
C SER A 152 6.61 15.56 -26.02
N GLU A 153 6.44 14.34 -26.54
CA GLU A 153 5.28 13.48 -26.36
C GLU A 153 5.60 12.29 -25.43
N LEU A 154 6.79 11.70 -25.58
CA LEU A 154 7.17 10.50 -24.84
C LEU A 154 8.68 10.36 -24.61
N THR A 155 9.02 9.54 -23.62
CA THR A 155 10.39 9.07 -23.36
C THR A 155 10.38 7.55 -23.27
N LEU A 156 11.12 6.87 -24.13
CA LEU A 156 11.41 5.43 -24.04
C LEU A 156 12.86 5.28 -23.56
N THR A 157 13.03 4.68 -22.37
CA THR A 157 14.31 4.19 -21.87
C THR A 157 14.36 2.68 -22.09
N CYS A 158 15.47 2.15 -22.64
CA CYS A 158 15.65 0.73 -22.96
C CYS A 158 16.55 -0.02 -21.95
N LYS A 159 17.00 0.64 -20.88
CA LYS A 159 17.79 0.06 -19.79
C LYS A 159 17.18 0.43 -18.42
N PRO A 160 17.17 -0.49 -17.43
CA PRO A 160 17.62 -1.89 -17.51
C PRO A 160 16.73 -2.76 -18.41
N PHE A 161 15.46 -2.36 -18.59
CA PHE A 161 14.51 -2.88 -19.57
C PHE A 161 13.73 -1.73 -20.24
N ARG A 162 12.77 -2.05 -21.11
CA ARG A 162 11.96 -1.05 -21.85
C ARG A 162 10.87 -0.41 -21.00
N LEU A 163 11.07 0.84 -20.60
CA LEU A 163 10.09 1.72 -19.96
C LEU A 163 9.70 2.85 -20.91
N CYS A 164 8.42 2.98 -21.21
CA CYS A 164 7.87 4.10 -21.98
C CYS A 164 7.05 5.02 -21.08
N LEU A 165 7.33 6.32 -21.14
CA LEU A 165 6.64 7.39 -20.43
C LEU A 165 5.88 8.25 -21.44
N LEU A 166 4.56 8.34 -21.32
CA LEU A 166 3.71 9.21 -22.13
C LEU A 166 3.44 10.51 -21.38
N HIS A 167 3.89 11.64 -21.92
CA HIS A 167 3.73 12.98 -21.32
C HIS A 167 2.43 13.64 -21.79
N ASP A 168 1.74 14.34 -20.90
CA ASP A 168 0.39 14.89 -21.14
C ASP A 168 -0.61 13.83 -21.65
N PHE A 169 -0.67 12.67 -20.99
CA PHE A 169 -1.43 11.49 -21.40
C PHE A 169 -2.91 11.77 -21.77
N LEU A 170 -3.63 12.53 -20.94
CA LEU A 170 -4.95 13.07 -21.25
C LEU A 170 -4.86 14.43 -21.94
N ALA A 171 -5.61 14.60 -23.05
CA ALA A 171 -5.75 15.87 -23.76
C ALA A 171 -6.41 16.96 -22.89
N ASN A 172 -7.37 16.56 -22.05
CA ASN A 172 -8.08 17.42 -21.11
C ASN A 172 -7.56 17.18 -19.69
N SER A 173 -6.41 17.76 -19.37
CA SER A 173 -5.72 17.60 -18.08
C SER A 173 -6.55 18.04 -16.86
N GLU A 174 -7.57 18.89 -17.04
CA GLU A 174 -8.57 19.21 -16.00
C GLU A 174 -9.32 17.95 -15.49
N MET A 175 -9.39 16.89 -16.30
CA MET A 175 -10.01 15.62 -15.92
C MET A 175 -9.29 14.93 -14.76
N ILE A 176 -7.99 15.19 -14.56
CA ILE A 176 -7.24 14.69 -13.41
C ILE A 176 -7.92 15.11 -12.10
N ASN A 177 -8.37 16.37 -12.01
CA ASN A 177 -9.04 16.89 -10.82
C ASN A 177 -10.34 16.13 -10.57
N ASN A 178 -11.13 15.84 -11.62
CA ASN A 178 -12.37 15.05 -11.48
C ASN A 178 -12.09 13.59 -11.07
N ILE A 179 -10.99 12.99 -11.53
CA ILE A 179 -10.57 11.64 -11.14
C ILE A 179 -10.14 11.63 -9.67
N VAL A 180 -9.35 12.61 -9.20
CA VAL A 180 -8.95 12.75 -7.80
C VAL A 180 -10.15 13.06 -6.89
N ASP A 181 -11.10 13.88 -7.37
CA ASP A 181 -12.39 14.13 -6.72
C ASP A 181 -13.19 12.84 -6.52
N ASP A 182 -13.29 11.99 -7.56
CA ASP A 182 -13.96 10.69 -7.47
C ASP A 182 -13.16 9.73 -6.55
N MET A 183 -11.82 9.76 -6.55
CA MET A 183 -10.97 8.97 -5.62
C MET A 183 -11.20 9.30 -4.14
N ASN A 184 -11.49 10.55 -3.81
CA ASN A 184 -11.87 10.96 -2.44
C ASN A 184 -13.21 10.33 -1.99
N THR A 185 -13.96 9.67 -2.90
CA THR A 185 -15.23 8.95 -2.62
C THR A 185 -15.13 7.43 -2.71
N LEU A 186 -13.93 6.88 -2.87
CA LEU A 186 -13.70 5.43 -2.95
C LEU A 186 -13.39 4.82 -1.58
N ASP A 187 -13.78 3.56 -1.41
CA ASP A 187 -13.35 2.74 -0.28
C ASP A 187 -11.91 2.25 -0.48
N TRP A 188 -11.07 2.47 0.52
CA TRP A 188 -9.63 2.13 0.49
C TRP A 188 -9.33 1.01 1.47
N SER A 189 -8.61 -0.02 1.00
CA SER A 189 -8.03 -1.08 1.84
C SER A 189 -6.55 -0.82 2.04
N ARG A 190 -6.06 -0.77 3.30
CA ARG A 190 -4.61 -0.83 3.55
C ARG A 190 -4.11 -2.23 3.14
N LYS A 191 -3.07 -2.24 2.34
CA LYS A 191 -2.27 -3.40 1.96
C LYS A 191 -0.97 -3.28 2.75
N LYS A 192 -0.64 -4.28 3.57
CA LYS A 192 0.61 -4.37 4.33
C LYS A 192 1.04 -5.82 4.35
N MET A 193 2.19 -6.10 3.77
CA MET A 193 2.84 -7.41 3.68
C MET A 193 4.36 -7.21 3.76
N ASP A 194 5.12 -8.30 3.63
CA ASP A 194 6.57 -8.30 3.44
C ASP A 194 7.02 -7.48 2.22
N LEU A 195 6.32 -7.61 1.09
CA LEU A 195 6.68 -6.95 -0.17
C LEU A 195 6.26 -5.47 -0.24
N TYR A 196 5.28 -5.02 0.54
CA TYR A 196 4.68 -3.69 0.35
C TYR A 196 3.88 -3.15 1.54
N GLU A 197 3.73 -1.82 1.55
CA GLU A 197 2.75 -1.13 2.38
C GLU A 197 2.16 0.07 1.60
N PHE A 198 0.85 0.07 1.31
CA PHE A 198 0.13 1.16 0.64
C PHE A 198 -1.40 0.99 0.72
N HIS A 199 -2.18 1.99 0.33
CA HIS A 199 -3.64 1.89 0.24
C HIS A 199 -4.10 1.59 -1.19
N GLN A 200 -5.04 0.65 -1.37
CA GLN A 200 -5.57 0.24 -2.68
C GLN A 200 -7.09 0.16 -2.68
N THR A 201 -7.74 0.50 -3.81
CA THR A 201 -9.18 0.29 -4.02
C THR A 201 -9.49 -1.12 -4.54
N ALA A 202 -10.79 -1.45 -4.65
CA ALA A 202 -11.23 -2.52 -5.55
C ALA A 202 -10.86 -2.22 -7.03
N ASP A 203 -10.90 -3.25 -7.88
CA ASP A 203 -10.63 -3.10 -9.31
C ASP A 203 -11.66 -2.19 -10.00
N LEU A 204 -11.19 -1.34 -10.92
CA LEU A 204 -11.98 -0.32 -11.61
C LEU A 204 -13.19 -0.88 -12.38
N ALA A 205 -13.17 -2.15 -12.81
CA ALA A 205 -14.32 -2.81 -13.42
C ALA A 205 -15.54 -2.91 -12.48
N SER A 206 -15.32 -2.88 -11.16
CA SER A 206 -16.37 -2.88 -10.13
C SER A 206 -16.88 -1.45 -9.79
N LEU A 207 -16.05 -0.42 -10.03
CA LEU A 207 -16.28 0.97 -9.64
C LEU A 207 -17.19 1.71 -10.63
N THR A 208 -18.42 1.21 -10.77
CA THR A 208 -19.36 1.58 -11.85
C THR A 208 -20.07 2.93 -11.68
N TRP A 209 -20.02 3.53 -10.49
CA TRP A 209 -20.78 4.75 -10.15
C TRP A 209 -20.00 6.05 -10.34
N GLN A 210 -18.68 6.02 -10.10
CA GLN A 210 -17.76 7.14 -10.24
C GLN A 210 -17.50 7.41 -11.74
N ARG A 211 -17.95 8.57 -12.24
CA ARG A 211 -17.98 8.84 -13.69
C ARG A 211 -16.59 8.98 -14.29
N SER A 212 -15.68 9.66 -13.60
CA SER A 212 -14.34 9.91 -14.12
C SER A 212 -13.46 8.66 -14.02
N ILE A 213 -13.62 7.88 -12.94
CA ILE A 213 -12.98 6.57 -12.76
C ILE A 213 -13.46 5.56 -13.81
N ARG A 214 -14.76 5.49 -14.08
CA ARG A 214 -15.31 4.66 -15.16
C ARG A 214 -14.83 5.13 -16.54
N GLY A 215 -14.76 6.44 -16.76
CA GLY A 215 -14.26 7.01 -18.01
C GLY A 215 -12.82 6.60 -18.31
N ILE A 216 -11.92 6.71 -17.33
CA ILE A 216 -10.51 6.32 -17.51
C ILE A 216 -10.36 4.80 -17.66
N TYR A 217 -11.19 4.00 -16.99
CA TYR A 217 -11.22 2.54 -17.19
C TYR A 217 -11.62 2.16 -18.63
N GLU A 218 -12.69 2.74 -19.18
CA GLU A 218 -13.09 2.47 -20.57
C GLU A 218 -12.06 3.00 -21.57
N LEU A 219 -11.40 4.15 -21.31
CA LEU A 219 -10.31 4.66 -22.15
C LEU A 219 -9.10 3.71 -22.17
N LEU A 220 -8.68 3.23 -20.99
CA LEU A 220 -7.62 2.23 -20.84
C LEU A 220 -7.96 0.95 -21.63
N LYS A 221 -9.17 0.44 -21.44
CA LYS A 221 -9.71 -0.79 -22.04
C LYS A 221 -9.90 -0.72 -23.56
N THR A 222 -10.00 0.47 -24.15
CA THR A 222 -10.30 0.67 -25.58
C THR A 222 -9.13 1.30 -26.33
N GLU A 223 -9.03 2.64 -26.33
CA GLU A 223 -8.03 3.38 -27.10
C GLU A 223 -6.60 3.05 -26.66
N VAL A 224 -6.32 3.01 -25.35
CA VAL A 224 -4.96 2.81 -24.83
C VAL A 224 -4.49 1.38 -25.05
N MET A 225 -5.29 0.36 -24.71
CA MET A 225 -4.92 -1.04 -24.96
C MET A 225 -4.67 -1.30 -26.46
N SER A 226 -5.49 -0.71 -27.33
CA SER A 226 -5.29 -0.76 -28.79
C SER A 226 -3.98 -0.07 -29.21
N TRP A 227 -3.71 1.12 -28.69
CA TRP A 227 -2.50 1.88 -29.00
C TRP A 227 -1.22 1.20 -28.48
N VAL A 228 -1.21 0.69 -27.24
CA VAL A 228 -0.08 -0.04 -26.66
C VAL A 228 0.16 -1.36 -27.40
N SER A 229 -0.89 -2.08 -27.78
CA SER A 229 -0.81 -3.27 -28.64
C SER A 229 -0.12 -2.94 -29.97
N ARG A 230 -0.55 -1.87 -30.65
CA ARG A 230 0.11 -1.36 -31.87
C ARG A 230 1.57 -0.97 -31.62
N ALA A 231 1.86 -0.19 -30.59
CA ALA A 231 3.19 0.37 -30.32
C ALA A 231 4.23 -0.70 -29.93
N THR A 232 3.81 -1.73 -29.18
CA THR A 232 4.71 -2.76 -28.63
C THR A 232 4.75 -4.05 -29.45
N GLY A 233 3.75 -4.29 -30.30
CA GLY A 233 3.55 -5.56 -31.02
C GLY A 233 2.92 -6.68 -30.17
N LEU A 234 2.53 -6.41 -28.93
CA LEU A 234 2.03 -7.41 -27.98
C LEU A 234 0.51 -7.65 -28.14
N ALA A 235 0.09 -8.92 -28.10
CA ALA A 235 -1.30 -9.31 -28.28
C ALA A 235 -2.17 -9.09 -27.02
N LEU A 236 -2.59 -7.84 -26.78
CA LEU A 236 -3.41 -7.47 -25.62
C LEU A 236 -4.91 -7.77 -25.84
N ARG A 237 -5.60 -8.21 -24.78
CA ARG A 237 -6.98 -8.74 -24.80
C ARG A 237 -7.90 -8.19 -23.70
N ALA A 238 -7.36 -7.87 -22.53
CA ALA A 238 -8.10 -7.36 -21.38
C ALA A 238 -7.23 -6.41 -20.56
N VAL A 239 -7.85 -5.67 -19.64
CA VAL A 239 -7.19 -4.80 -18.66
C VAL A 239 -7.73 -5.09 -17.26
N SER A 240 -6.86 -5.08 -16.26
CA SER A 240 -7.25 -4.89 -14.85
C SER A 240 -6.55 -3.65 -14.30
N ALA A 241 -7.18 -2.95 -13.37
CA ALA A 241 -6.70 -1.67 -12.87
C ALA A 241 -7.21 -1.39 -11.46
N SER A 242 -6.37 -0.76 -10.64
CA SER A 242 -6.71 -0.29 -9.29
C SER A 242 -6.25 1.16 -9.09
N CYS A 243 -6.89 1.87 -8.18
CA CYS A 243 -6.34 3.11 -7.63
C CYS A 243 -5.37 2.74 -6.49
N SER A 244 -4.21 3.39 -6.44
CA SER A 244 -3.26 3.26 -5.33
C SER A 244 -2.93 4.63 -4.72
N LEU A 245 -2.79 4.66 -3.40
CA LEU A 245 -2.43 5.81 -2.59
C LEU A 245 -1.31 5.40 -1.64
N TYR A 246 -0.17 6.09 -1.73
CA TYR A 246 0.99 5.90 -0.86
C TYR A 246 1.16 7.17 0.01
N GLY A 247 1.07 7.03 1.32
CA GLY A 247 1.37 8.06 2.33
C GLY A 247 2.81 7.94 2.88
N PRO A 248 3.14 8.65 3.98
CA PRO A 248 4.46 8.55 4.60
C PRO A 248 4.86 7.11 4.96
N GLY A 249 6.02 6.66 4.49
CA GLY A 249 6.52 5.30 4.72
C GLY A 249 5.88 4.20 3.86
N ASP A 250 4.84 4.50 3.08
CA ASP A 250 4.27 3.55 2.12
C ASP A 250 5.27 3.32 0.96
N HIS A 251 5.42 2.06 0.55
CA HIS A 251 6.45 1.56 -0.39
C HIS A 251 6.00 0.24 -1.06
N LEU A 252 6.72 -0.18 -2.11
CA LEU A 252 6.56 -1.49 -2.75
C LEU A 252 7.94 -1.96 -3.22
N LEU A 253 8.46 -3.03 -2.61
CA LEU A 253 9.82 -3.55 -2.76
C LEU A 253 10.05 -4.25 -4.14
N PRO A 254 11.29 -4.68 -4.46
CA PRO A 254 11.61 -5.24 -5.77
C PRO A 254 10.77 -6.45 -6.18
N HIS A 255 10.15 -6.35 -7.36
CA HIS A 255 9.40 -7.43 -8.00
C HIS A 255 9.40 -7.23 -9.53
N ASP A 256 9.15 -8.30 -10.29
CA ASP A 256 9.15 -8.28 -11.77
C ASP A 256 7.74 -8.12 -12.37
N ASP A 257 6.71 -8.22 -11.52
CA ASP A 257 5.28 -8.23 -11.86
C ASP A 257 4.79 -9.46 -12.66
N LEU A 258 5.58 -10.54 -12.72
CA LEU A 258 5.34 -11.69 -13.59
C LEU A 258 4.17 -12.56 -13.13
N LEU A 259 3.09 -12.57 -13.91
CA LEU A 259 2.04 -13.60 -13.87
C LEU A 259 1.70 -14.07 -15.29
N SER A 260 1.09 -15.25 -15.37
CA SER A 260 0.92 -16.01 -16.63
C SER A 260 0.06 -15.33 -17.69
N ASP A 261 -0.74 -14.29 -17.38
CA ASP A 261 -1.57 -13.52 -18.31
C ASP A 261 -1.09 -12.06 -18.54
N ARG A 262 -0.34 -11.47 -17.61
CA ARG A 262 0.16 -10.09 -17.67
C ARG A 262 1.21 -9.86 -18.76
N ARG A 263 1.04 -8.85 -19.63
CA ARG A 263 2.01 -8.51 -20.70
C ARG A 263 2.58 -7.12 -20.63
N VAL A 264 1.78 -6.14 -20.22
CA VAL A 264 2.24 -4.76 -20.04
C VAL A 264 1.70 -4.23 -18.72
N ALA A 265 2.59 -3.89 -17.79
CA ALA A 265 2.24 -3.13 -16.60
C ALA A 265 2.16 -1.64 -16.95
N PHE A 266 1.26 -0.90 -16.30
CA PHE A 266 1.13 0.54 -16.48
C PHE A 266 0.82 1.28 -15.18
N ILE A 267 1.26 2.54 -15.10
CA ILE A 267 1.03 3.46 -13.98
C ILE A 267 0.70 4.85 -14.56
N LEU A 268 -0.54 5.29 -14.40
CA LEU A 268 -0.98 6.66 -14.65
C LEU A 268 -0.87 7.48 -13.36
N TYR A 269 -0.02 8.49 -13.36
CA TYR A 269 0.22 9.37 -12.23
C TYR A 269 -0.75 10.54 -12.18
N LEU A 270 -1.39 10.73 -11.03
CA LEU A 270 -2.46 11.72 -10.79
C LEU A 270 -2.02 12.74 -9.72
N ALA A 271 -0.82 13.31 -9.92
CA ALA A 271 -0.06 14.04 -8.91
C ALA A 271 0.08 15.57 -9.18
N PRO A 272 -1.00 16.38 -9.30
CA PRO A 272 -0.92 17.83 -9.46
C PRO A 272 -0.80 18.55 -8.11
N TRP A 273 0.36 18.45 -7.46
CA TRP A 273 0.57 19.12 -6.17
C TRP A 273 1.08 20.55 -6.34
N ARG A 274 0.19 21.44 -6.78
CA ARG A 274 0.35 22.85 -6.42
C ARG A 274 0.36 22.92 -4.89
N ARG A 275 1.53 23.18 -4.28
CA ARG A 275 1.59 23.61 -2.87
C ARG A 275 0.53 24.71 -2.70
N PRO A 276 -0.36 24.65 -1.67
CA PRO A 276 -1.27 25.74 -1.40
C PRO A 276 -0.48 27.06 -1.36
N PRO A 277 -0.95 28.15 -1.98
CA PRO A 277 -0.25 29.42 -1.90
C PRO A 277 -0.10 29.76 -0.42
N ALA A 278 1.15 29.82 0.06
CA ALA A 278 1.46 29.87 1.48
C ALA A 278 0.58 30.93 2.15
N ALA A 279 -0.20 30.51 3.16
CA ALA A 279 -1.18 31.36 3.81
C ALA A 279 -0.50 32.67 4.19
N GLN A 280 -1.01 33.79 3.66
CA GLN A 280 -0.40 35.10 3.90
C GLN A 280 -0.25 35.28 5.42
N PRO A 281 0.94 35.63 5.93
CA PRO A 281 1.18 35.68 7.36
C PRO A 281 0.10 36.56 7.98
N ALA A 282 -0.70 35.95 8.87
CA ALA A 282 -1.91 36.57 9.39
C ALA A 282 -1.53 37.94 9.99
N LEU A 283 -2.27 39.00 9.60
CA LEU A 283 -1.92 40.41 9.83
C LEU A 283 -1.46 40.66 11.27
N GLU A 284 -0.15 40.58 11.48
CA GLU A 284 0.44 40.63 12.80
C GLU A 284 0.45 42.09 13.27
N ASN A 285 -0.25 42.35 14.38
CA ASN A 285 -0.41 43.70 14.94
C ASN A 285 0.86 44.18 15.66
N GLY A 286 1.95 44.29 14.90
CA GLY A 286 3.08 45.19 15.10
C GLY A 286 3.92 45.03 16.36
N SER A 287 5.08 44.35 16.25
CA SER A 287 6.26 44.67 17.07
C SER A 287 7.59 44.24 16.45
N GLY A 288 8.55 45.17 16.39
CA GLY A 288 9.96 44.86 16.71
C GLY A 288 10.81 43.98 15.77
N ASP A 289 11.11 44.48 14.57
CA ASP A 289 12.47 44.50 13.97
C ASP A 289 13.48 43.40 14.37
N HIS A 290 13.58 42.30 13.58
CA HIS A 290 14.75 41.39 13.61
C HIS A 290 15.04 40.64 12.28
N THR A 291 14.36 40.94 11.17
CA THR A 291 14.32 40.08 9.96
C THR A 291 15.43 40.30 8.92
N HIS A 292 16.48 41.08 9.22
CA HIS A 292 17.48 41.50 8.21
C HIS A 292 18.72 40.59 8.05
N VAL A 293 18.81 39.47 8.78
CA VAL A 293 19.99 38.57 8.76
C VAL A 293 19.81 37.34 7.85
N LEU A 294 18.65 36.69 7.88
CA LEU A 294 18.40 35.44 7.14
C LEU A 294 18.42 35.62 5.61
N ALA A 295 18.02 36.80 5.12
CA ALA A 295 17.93 37.09 3.69
C ALA A 295 19.31 37.12 2.96
N SER A 296 20.41 37.34 3.68
CA SER A 296 21.76 37.37 3.09
C SER A 296 22.37 35.98 2.93
N LEU A 297 22.17 35.07 3.90
CA LEU A 297 22.81 33.74 3.89
C LEU A 297 22.31 32.85 2.73
N ASN A 298 21.02 32.92 2.38
CA ASN A 298 20.47 32.18 1.25
C ASN A 298 21.02 32.62 -0.12
N ASN A 299 21.70 33.77 -0.21
CA ASN A 299 22.15 34.35 -1.47
C ASN A 299 23.61 33.99 -1.85
N GLU A 300 24.39 33.42 -0.92
CA GLU A 300 25.77 33.00 -1.19
C GLU A 300 25.91 31.52 -1.57
N LEU A 301 25.08 30.64 -1.00
CA LEU A 301 25.05 29.21 -1.36
C LEU A 301 24.58 28.95 -2.79
N ASN A 302 23.69 29.79 -3.32
CA ASN A 302 22.97 29.53 -4.57
C ASN A 302 23.76 29.89 -5.86
N ARG A 303 25.10 29.83 -5.81
CA ARG A 303 26.00 30.30 -6.88
C ARG A 303 26.79 29.21 -7.61
N ASN A 304 26.82 27.98 -7.09
CA ASN A 304 27.73 26.91 -7.51
C ASN A 304 27.06 25.65 -8.07
N HIS A 305 25.80 25.70 -8.51
CA HIS A 305 25.18 24.65 -9.32
C HIS A 305 24.64 25.22 -10.64
N ILE A 306 25.16 24.67 -11.75
CA ILE A 306 24.73 24.98 -13.12
C ILE A 306 24.07 23.73 -13.69
N PHE A 307 22.86 23.43 -13.22
CA PHE A 307 21.93 22.49 -13.84
C PHE A 307 20.49 23.03 -13.75
N ASP A 308 19.70 22.64 -14.74
CA ASP A 308 18.31 23.06 -15.07
C ASP A 308 17.80 24.41 -14.51
N LYS A 309 17.52 25.34 -15.44
CA LYS A 309 16.96 26.66 -15.13
C LYS A 309 15.58 26.91 -15.77
N GLN A 310 14.82 25.83 -16.04
CA GLN A 310 13.54 25.91 -16.75
C GLN A 310 12.37 25.17 -16.06
N ALA A 311 12.60 24.60 -14.86
CA ALA A 311 11.58 23.90 -14.06
C ALA A 311 11.03 24.70 -12.84
N THR A 312 11.51 25.92 -12.56
CA THR A 312 11.35 26.58 -11.25
C THR A 312 10.07 27.43 -11.07
N ASP A 313 8.94 27.06 -11.68
CA ASP A 313 7.65 27.77 -11.50
C ASP A 313 6.41 26.86 -11.64
N SER A 314 6.54 25.58 -11.29
CA SER A 314 5.42 24.63 -11.32
C SER A 314 5.43 23.71 -10.09
N GLY A 315 4.48 23.93 -9.17
CA GLY A 315 4.28 23.04 -8.02
C GLY A 315 3.86 21.64 -8.48
N GLY A 316 4.66 20.64 -8.11
CA GLY A 316 4.48 19.23 -8.41
C GLY A 316 5.31 18.38 -7.44
N TRP A 317 5.45 17.09 -7.72
CA TRP A 317 6.25 16.18 -6.90
C TRP A 317 7.75 16.43 -7.08
N GLU A 318 8.48 16.54 -5.98
CA GLU A 318 9.94 16.74 -5.95
C GLU A 318 10.64 15.40 -5.66
N ALA A 319 11.87 15.19 -6.17
CA ALA A 319 12.58 13.91 -5.95
C ALA A 319 12.84 13.61 -4.45
N SER A 320 12.94 14.66 -3.63
CA SER A 320 13.03 14.58 -2.15
C SER A 320 11.76 14.05 -1.46
N MET A 321 10.63 13.94 -2.18
CA MET A 321 9.39 13.35 -1.68
C MET A 321 9.37 11.81 -1.78
N GLY A 322 10.40 11.21 -2.38
CA GLY A 322 10.50 9.77 -2.62
C GLY A 322 9.45 9.29 -3.64
N GLY A 323 8.93 8.07 -3.48
CA GLY A 323 7.83 7.57 -4.33
C GLY A 323 8.17 7.35 -5.81
N SER A 324 9.42 7.46 -6.23
CA SER A 324 9.83 7.22 -7.62
C SER A 324 9.61 5.76 -8.03
N LEU A 325 9.26 5.57 -9.30
CA LEU A 325 9.35 4.25 -9.94
C LEU A 325 10.83 3.99 -10.23
N GLN A 326 11.42 3.03 -9.51
CA GLN A 326 12.82 2.67 -9.61
C GLN A 326 12.96 1.32 -10.32
N LEU A 327 13.86 1.23 -11.29
CA LEU A 327 14.10 0.05 -12.12
C LEU A 327 15.49 -0.50 -11.79
N LEU A 328 15.55 -1.79 -11.47
CA LEU A 328 16.77 -2.43 -10.98
C LEU A 328 17.56 -3.05 -12.14
N ALA A 329 18.88 -2.94 -12.09
CA ALA A 329 19.76 -3.78 -12.90
C ALA A 329 19.60 -5.25 -12.50
N ARG A 330 20.12 -6.15 -13.34
CA ARG A 330 20.33 -7.56 -12.97
C ARG A 330 21.83 -7.85 -12.84
N ASP A 331 22.19 -8.71 -11.89
CA ASP A 331 23.55 -9.21 -11.72
C ASP A 331 23.92 -10.29 -12.77
N GLU A 332 25.14 -10.84 -12.69
CA GLU A 332 25.59 -11.91 -13.60
C GLU A 332 24.78 -13.22 -13.48
N ALA A 333 23.99 -13.39 -12.41
CA ALA A 333 23.09 -14.51 -12.19
C ALA A 333 21.63 -14.19 -12.57
N GLY A 334 21.33 -12.99 -13.09
CA GLY A 334 19.98 -12.58 -13.48
C GLY A 334 19.09 -12.09 -12.33
N ARG A 335 19.63 -11.90 -11.12
CA ARG A 335 18.89 -11.43 -9.93
C ARG A 335 18.86 -9.90 -9.87
N PRO A 336 17.84 -9.27 -9.26
CA PRO A 336 17.81 -7.82 -9.06
C PRO A 336 19.02 -7.33 -8.26
N ALA A 337 19.60 -6.21 -8.72
CA ALA A 337 20.78 -5.55 -8.15
C ALA A 337 20.50 -4.04 -7.92
N ASP A 338 21.49 -3.17 -8.14
CA ASP A 338 21.34 -1.72 -7.93
C ASP A 338 20.23 -1.08 -8.78
N VAL A 339 19.65 0.01 -8.27
CA VAL A 339 18.71 0.87 -9.02
C VAL A 339 19.45 1.55 -10.17
N ALA A 340 19.10 1.18 -11.41
CA ALA A 340 19.74 1.66 -12.63
C ALA A 340 19.02 2.85 -13.28
N HIS A 341 17.73 3.02 -13.01
CA HIS A 341 16.92 4.15 -13.48
C HIS A 341 15.85 4.50 -12.45
N SER A 342 15.51 5.78 -12.32
CA SER A 342 14.48 6.27 -11.40
C SER A 342 13.62 7.34 -12.07
N VAL A 343 12.30 7.23 -11.91
CA VAL A 343 11.30 8.13 -12.51
C VAL A 343 10.35 8.62 -11.42
N SER A 344 10.50 9.87 -11.01
CA SER A 344 9.61 10.51 -10.05
C SER A 344 8.19 10.71 -10.65
N PRO A 345 7.12 10.58 -9.85
CA PRO A 345 5.74 10.65 -10.36
C PRO A 345 5.37 12.07 -10.81
N ARG A 346 5.04 12.23 -12.11
CA ARG A 346 4.65 13.51 -12.72
C ARG A 346 3.17 13.50 -13.09
N ASN A 347 2.44 14.59 -12.83
CA ASN A 347 1.01 14.64 -13.16
C ASN A 347 0.73 14.38 -14.65
N ASN A 348 -0.36 13.67 -14.94
CA ASN A 348 -0.81 13.35 -16.31
C ASN A 348 0.26 12.63 -17.14
N MET A 349 1.15 11.86 -16.48
CA MET A 349 2.13 10.98 -17.13
C MET A 349 1.68 9.53 -16.97
N LEU A 350 1.69 8.76 -18.07
CA LEU A 350 1.47 7.31 -18.04
C LEU A 350 2.78 6.59 -18.33
N ALA A 351 3.30 5.86 -17.35
CA ALA A 351 4.41 4.93 -17.53
C ALA A 351 3.88 3.54 -17.92
N PHE A 352 4.55 2.82 -18.82
CA PHE A 352 4.29 1.41 -19.11
C PHE A 352 5.55 0.64 -19.55
N PHE A 353 5.57 -0.68 -19.30
CA PHE A 353 6.69 -1.57 -19.65
C PHE A 353 6.23 -3.01 -19.93
N LYS A 354 7.00 -3.78 -20.71
CA LYS A 354 6.74 -5.22 -20.92
C LYS A 354 7.03 -5.97 -19.63
N VAL A 355 6.11 -6.84 -19.21
CA VAL A 355 6.30 -7.76 -18.07
C VAL A 355 7.15 -8.96 -18.53
N GLY A 356 8.13 -9.36 -17.71
CA GLY A 356 9.00 -10.51 -17.95
C GLY A 356 10.01 -10.70 -16.82
N THR A 357 10.83 -11.75 -16.88
CA THR A 357 11.90 -12.04 -15.91
C THR A 357 13.04 -11.01 -15.88
N ASP A 358 12.91 -9.92 -16.65
CA ASP A 358 13.80 -8.76 -16.69
C ASP A 358 13.18 -7.46 -16.13
N SER A 359 11.88 -7.40 -15.84
CA SER A 359 11.17 -6.18 -15.43
C SER A 359 11.21 -5.85 -13.93
N PHE A 360 12.33 -6.12 -13.25
CA PHE A 360 12.51 -5.86 -11.82
C PHE A 360 12.43 -4.37 -11.49
N HIS A 361 11.44 -3.99 -10.68
CA HIS A 361 11.18 -2.60 -10.30
C HIS A 361 10.62 -2.51 -8.87
N GLN A 362 10.67 -1.30 -8.31
CA GLN A 362 10.13 -0.98 -7.00
C GLN A 362 9.50 0.43 -6.99
N VAL A 363 8.64 0.70 -6.01
CA VAL A 363 8.25 2.06 -5.62
C VAL A 363 9.05 2.43 -4.38
N GLU A 364 9.95 3.39 -4.56
CA GLU A 364 10.69 4.07 -3.50
C GLU A 364 9.75 4.55 -2.38
N GLU A 365 10.21 4.49 -1.13
CA GLU A 365 9.46 4.97 0.03
C GLU A 365 8.96 6.41 -0.19
N VAL A 366 7.70 6.69 0.14
CA VAL A 366 7.17 8.05 0.10
C VAL A 366 7.55 8.80 1.38
N LEU A 367 8.37 9.83 1.23
CA LEU A 367 8.89 10.69 2.31
C LEU A 367 8.05 11.98 2.50
N SER A 368 7.09 12.23 1.62
CA SER A 368 6.20 13.39 1.67
C SER A 368 5.17 13.28 2.81
N LEU A 369 5.32 14.14 3.82
CA LEU A 369 4.38 14.27 4.94
C LEU A 369 3.10 15.06 4.58
N GLU A 370 3.16 15.92 3.56
CA GLU A 370 2.05 16.84 3.19
C GLU A 370 1.12 16.26 2.11
N LEU A 371 1.66 15.43 1.22
CA LEU A 371 1.04 15.09 -0.07
C LEU A 371 1.17 13.57 -0.35
N PRO A 372 0.07 12.81 -0.47
CA PRO A 372 0.14 11.39 -0.81
C PRO A 372 0.39 11.19 -2.31
N ARG A 373 1.10 10.13 -2.68
CA ARG A 373 1.31 9.75 -4.08
C ARG A 373 0.09 8.98 -4.59
N LEU A 374 -0.64 9.55 -5.57
CA LEU A 374 -1.81 8.93 -6.21
C LEU A 374 -1.50 8.40 -7.62
N SER A 375 -1.95 7.18 -7.90
CA SER A 375 -1.90 6.58 -9.24
C SER A 375 -3.12 5.71 -9.56
N ILE A 376 -3.38 5.50 -10.85
CA ILE A 376 -4.13 4.35 -11.35
C ILE A 376 -3.14 3.41 -12.01
N ASN A 377 -3.06 2.17 -11.56
CA ASN A 377 -2.08 1.19 -12.01
C ASN A 377 -2.68 -0.21 -12.16
N GLY A 378 -2.09 -0.99 -13.04
CA GLY A 378 -2.54 -2.35 -13.36
C GLY A 378 -1.87 -2.89 -14.61
N TRP A 379 -2.56 -3.81 -15.30
CA TRP A 379 -1.97 -4.61 -16.37
C TRP A 379 -2.89 -4.75 -17.58
N PHE A 380 -2.29 -4.71 -18.76
CA PHE A 380 -2.87 -5.28 -19.97
C PHE A 380 -2.46 -6.74 -20.11
N HIS A 381 -3.47 -7.59 -20.35
CA HIS A 381 -3.37 -9.05 -20.36
C HIS A 381 -3.40 -9.62 -21.76
N GLY A 382 -2.73 -10.75 -22.00
CA GLY A 382 -2.63 -11.41 -23.30
C GLY A 382 -2.43 -12.93 -23.21
N PRO A 383 -2.36 -13.66 -24.34
CA PRO A 383 -1.97 -15.08 -24.32
C PRO A 383 -0.56 -15.23 -23.71
N PRO A 384 -0.22 -16.38 -23.09
CA PRO A 384 1.16 -16.66 -22.70
C PRO A 384 2.09 -16.50 -23.92
N PRO A 385 3.35 -16.06 -23.74
CA PRO A 385 4.32 -16.02 -24.83
C PRO A 385 4.54 -17.44 -25.36
N ASP A 386 4.47 -17.63 -26.67
CA ASP A 386 4.53 -18.97 -27.28
C ASP A 386 5.89 -19.68 -27.11
N ASP A 387 6.96 -18.90 -26.81
CA ASP A 387 8.37 -19.34 -26.76
C ASP A 387 9.10 -19.01 -25.43
N GLU A 388 8.44 -18.50 -24.38
CA GLU A 388 9.14 -18.33 -23.08
C GLU A 388 9.27 -19.71 -22.40
N PRO A 389 10.49 -20.20 -22.10
CA PRO A 389 10.68 -21.48 -21.42
C PRO A 389 10.11 -21.43 -20.00
N GLU A 390 9.75 -22.59 -19.44
CA GLU A 390 9.52 -22.67 -18.00
C GLU A 390 10.77 -22.13 -17.28
N PRO A 391 10.62 -21.24 -16.28
CA PRO A 391 11.76 -20.69 -15.58
C PRO A 391 12.58 -21.84 -14.98
N GLU A 392 13.87 -21.90 -15.30
CA GLU A 392 14.76 -22.86 -14.66
C GLU A 392 14.68 -22.62 -13.14
N PRO A 393 14.54 -23.69 -12.33
CA PRO A 393 14.37 -23.53 -10.89
C PRO A 393 15.55 -22.74 -10.34
N GLU A 394 15.26 -21.68 -9.59
CA GLU A 394 16.31 -20.86 -8.99
C GLU A 394 17.28 -21.77 -8.22
N PRO A 395 18.61 -21.64 -8.42
CA PRO A 395 19.55 -22.46 -7.68
C PRO A 395 19.35 -22.19 -6.20
N GLU A 396 19.12 -23.26 -5.42
CA GLU A 396 18.92 -23.15 -3.97
C GLU A 396 20.04 -22.26 -3.38
N PRO A 397 19.70 -21.20 -2.63
CA PRO A 397 20.71 -20.28 -2.14
C PRO A 397 21.72 -21.06 -1.29
N GLU A 398 23.01 -20.95 -1.64
CA GLU A 398 24.08 -21.64 -0.91
C GLU A 398 24.07 -21.20 0.56
N LEU A 399 23.39 -22.00 1.40
CA LEU A 399 23.33 -21.76 2.83
C LEU A 399 24.77 -21.83 3.35
N PRO A 400 25.27 -20.77 4.01
CA PRO A 400 26.65 -20.76 4.49
C PRO A 400 26.86 -21.95 5.43
N GLU A 401 27.96 -22.69 5.22
CA GLU A 401 28.27 -23.85 6.07
C GLU A 401 28.14 -23.45 7.54
N PRO A 402 27.32 -24.16 8.35
CA PRO A 402 27.03 -23.75 9.71
C PRO A 402 28.33 -23.73 10.50
N GLN A 403 28.78 -22.52 10.87
CA GLN A 403 30.05 -22.33 11.55
C GLN A 403 30.07 -23.20 12.81
N ARG A 404 31.15 -23.96 12.97
CA ARG A 404 31.32 -24.81 14.15
C ARG A 404 31.28 -23.89 15.39
N PRO A 405 30.42 -24.16 16.38
CA PRO A 405 30.40 -23.38 17.61
C PRO A 405 31.81 -23.27 18.20
N ASN A 406 32.17 -22.07 18.65
CA ASN A 406 33.47 -21.89 19.28
C ASN A 406 33.56 -22.81 20.52
N ASN A 407 34.70 -23.50 20.67
CA ASN A 407 34.94 -24.41 21.79
C ASN A 407 35.39 -23.67 23.07
N ASP A 408 35.55 -22.35 23.01
CA ASP A 408 35.84 -21.51 24.18
C ASP A 408 34.74 -21.64 25.24
N ILE A 409 35.14 -21.81 26.50
CA ILE A 409 34.24 -22.05 27.62
C ILE A 409 33.61 -20.72 28.07
N VAL A 410 32.47 -20.36 27.46
CA VAL A 410 31.68 -19.20 27.85
C VAL A 410 30.99 -19.45 29.20
N VAL A 411 31.29 -18.62 30.19
CA VAL A 411 30.59 -18.63 31.49
C VAL A 411 29.28 -17.87 31.33
N LEU A 412 28.18 -18.58 31.06
CA LEU A 412 26.87 -17.97 30.77
C LEU A 412 26.41 -16.94 31.81
N SER A 413 26.74 -17.12 33.10
CA SER A 413 26.42 -16.17 34.18
C SER A 413 27.24 -14.88 34.18
N GLN A 414 28.05 -14.64 33.14
CA GLN A 414 28.65 -13.34 32.82
C GLN A 414 27.90 -12.61 31.71
N TRP A 415 26.91 -13.26 31.07
CA TRP A 415 26.21 -12.77 29.89
C TRP A 415 24.68 -12.71 30.07
N VAL A 416 24.11 -13.76 30.66
CA VAL A 416 22.67 -14.00 30.74
C VAL A 416 22.18 -13.86 32.19
N GLU A 417 20.98 -13.32 32.36
CA GLU A 417 20.36 -13.10 33.68
C GLU A 417 20.13 -14.43 34.43
N ALA A 418 20.43 -14.43 35.73
CA ALA A 418 20.47 -15.62 36.58
C ALA A 418 19.08 -16.28 36.75
N THR A 419 18.00 -15.51 36.58
CA THR A 419 16.62 -16.02 36.54
C THR A 419 16.44 -17.12 35.51
N TYR A 420 17.03 -16.98 34.32
CA TYR A 420 16.94 -17.94 33.22
C TYR A 420 17.76 -19.22 33.45
N MET A 421 18.71 -19.21 34.39
CA MET A 421 19.54 -20.37 34.71
C MET A 421 18.86 -21.34 35.68
N SER A 422 17.80 -20.90 36.36
CA SER A 422 17.06 -21.75 37.30
C SER A 422 16.47 -22.98 36.59
N PRO A 423 16.49 -24.18 37.20
CA PRO A 423 15.88 -25.38 36.60
C PRO A 423 14.37 -25.22 36.36
N ARG A 424 13.70 -24.41 37.19
CA ARG A 424 12.27 -24.09 37.04
C ARG A 424 12.03 -23.25 35.78
N SER A 425 12.79 -22.18 35.59
CA SER A 425 12.66 -21.28 34.44
C SER A 425 12.90 -22.03 33.12
N ARG A 426 13.95 -22.87 33.09
CA ARG A 426 14.25 -23.72 31.92
C ARG A 426 13.14 -24.74 31.62
N MET A 427 12.53 -25.34 32.65
CA MET A 427 11.39 -26.23 32.47
C MET A 427 10.15 -25.48 31.95
N GLN A 428 9.90 -24.26 32.41
CA GLN A 428 8.79 -23.43 31.91
C GLN A 428 9.01 -23.01 30.44
N ILE A 429 10.22 -22.57 30.09
CA ILE A 429 10.61 -22.21 28.72
C ILE A 429 10.53 -23.42 27.78
N GLN A 430 11.01 -24.59 28.21
CA GLN A 430 10.89 -25.82 27.44
C GLN A 430 9.42 -26.18 27.22
N ALA A 431 8.58 -26.14 28.26
CA ALA A 431 7.15 -26.46 28.14
C ALA A 431 6.38 -25.47 27.24
N GLN A 432 6.79 -24.20 27.19
CA GLN A 432 6.22 -23.21 26.26
C GLN A 432 6.66 -23.51 24.82
N MET A 433 7.96 -23.69 24.58
CA MET A 433 8.50 -24.04 23.26
C MET A 433 7.90 -25.36 22.71
N GLU A 434 7.69 -26.36 23.56
CA GLU A 434 7.04 -27.63 23.20
C GLU A 434 5.54 -27.50 22.89
N ALA A 435 4.87 -26.44 23.36
CA ALA A 435 3.43 -26.20 23.18
C ALA A 435 3.10 -25.20 22.05
N GLU A 436 3.92 -24.16 21.91
CA GLU A 436 3.67 -22.99 21.07
C GLU A 436 4.67 -22.87 19.89
N SER A 437 5.80 -23.60 19.94
CA SER A 437 6.93 -23.48 19.00
C SER A 437 7.61 -22.11 18.96
N GLU A 438 7.34 -21.25 19.94
CA GLU A 438 8.01 -19.97 20.17
C GLU A 438 8.32 -19.76 21.67
N VAL A 439 9.15 -18.75 21.98
CA VAL A 439 9.28 -18.17 23.32
C VAL A 439 9.94 -16.79 23.24
N LEU A 440 9.45 -15.82 24.01
CA LEU A 440 10.05 -14.48 24.15
C LEU A 440 10.78 -14.36 25.51
N LEU A 441 12.08 -14.07 25.49
CA LEU A 441 12.92 -13.92 26.69
C LEU A 441 13.30 -12.44 26.89
N GLN A 442 12.49 -11.71 27.66
CA GLN A 442 12.72 -10.30 28.00
C GLN A 442 13.88 -10.15 29.00
N GLY A 443 14.75 -9.15 28.81
CA GLY A 443 15.89 -8.92 29.71
C GLY A 443 16.86 -10.11 29.79
N LEU A 444 17.06 -10.83 28.67
CA LEU A 444 17.89 -12.02 28.61
C LEU A 444 19.35 -11.75 29.00
N LEU A 445 19.90 -10.62 28.57
CA LEU A 445 21.28 -10.21 28.85
C LEU A 445 21.39 -9.42 30.17
N LEU A 446 22.51 -9.56 30.87
CA LEU A 446 22.84 -8.72 32.02
C LEU A 446 22.95 -7.25 31.58
N PRO A 447 22.43 -6.27 32.35
CA PRO A 447 22.40 -4.86 31.95
C PRO A 447 23.75 -4.31 31.47
N ALA A 448 24.84 -4.55 32.20
CA ALA A 448 26.17 -4.07 31.81
C ALA A 448 26.69 -4.65 30.48
N VAL A 449 26.26 -5.86 30.09
CA VAL A 449 26.61 -6.49 28.81
C VAL A 449 25.73 -5.92 27.67
N LEU A 450 24.47 -5.61 27.97
CA LEU A 450 23.60 -4.90 27.04
C LEU A 450 24.09 -3.46 26.81
N ASP A 451 24.50 -2.75 27.85
CA ASP A 451 25.08 -1.40 27.77
C ASP A 451 26.37 -1.39 26.91
N GLU A 452 27.28 -2.36 27.12
CA GLU A 452 28.51 -2.51 26.34
C GLU A 452 28.23 -2.86 24.88
N LEU A 453 27.27 -3.76 24.61
CA LEU A 453 26.83 -4.10 23.26
C LEU A 453 26.18 -2.92 22.54
N LEU A 454 25.31 -2.17 23.21
CA LEU A 454 24.66 -0.98 22.64
C LEU A 454 25.67 0.15 22.37
N ALA A 455 26.68 0.31 23.24
CA ALA A 455 27.78 1.26 23.00
C ALA A 455 28.63 0.86 21.78
N ALA A 456 28.95 -0.43 21.63
CA ALA A 456 29.71 -0.95 20.48
C ALA A 456 28.92 -0.90 19.16
N LEU A 457 27.59 -1.08 19.20
CA LEU A 457 26.71 -0.89 18.04
C LEU A 457 26.51 0.60 17.70
N GLY A 458 26.60 1.49 18.69
CA GLY A 458 26.50 2.94 18.52
C GLY A 458 27.72 3.61 17.89
N ASP A 459 28.91 3.00 17.98
CA ASP A 459 30.11 3.44 17.27
C ASP A 459 30.76 2.27 16.49
N PRO A 460 30.48 2.15 15.18
CA PRO A 460 31.05 1.11 14.32
C PRO A 460 32.59 1.09 14.26
N ALA A 461 33.30 2.13 14.71
CA ALA A 461 34.76 2.12 14.81
C ALA A 461 35.27 1.24 15.99
N LEU A 462 34.45 1.00 17.01
CA LEU A 462 34.78 0.12 18.14
C LEU A 462 34.61 -1.38 17.79
N ALA A 463 33.82 -1.72 16.78
CA ALA A 463 33.53 -3.09 16.37
C ALA A 463 34.68 -3.79 15.60
N LEU A 464 35.83 -3.13 15.43
CA LEU A 464 36.97 -3.59 14.61
C LEU A 464 38.32 -3.65 15.38
N THR A 465 38.29 -3.61 16.72
CA THR A 465 39.47 -3.67 17.60
C THR A 465 39.40 -4.80 18.61
#